data_AF-A0A923QAB2-F1
#
_entry.id   AF-A0A923QAB2-F1
#
_cell.length_a   1.000
_cell.length_b   1.000
_cell.length_c   1.000
_cell.angle_alpha   90.00
_cell.angle_beta   90.00
_cell.angle_gamma   90.00
#
_symmetry.space_group_name_H-M   'P 1'
#
loop_
_entity.id
_entity.type
_entity.pdbx_description
1 polymer ?
#
loop_
_entity_poly.entity_id
_entity_poly.type
_entity_poly.pdbx_seq_one_letter_code
_entity_poly.pdbx_strand_id
1 'polypeptide(L)' 'MRVPVSWLKSHVPGLTASATEIATALVRAGLEVEQIHRYGDDVTGVVTGEVLDVELLGEFKKPIRYCHVSV' A
#
# COMPACT_ATOMS: atom_id res chain seq x y z
N MET A 1 13.11 8.93 -5.10
CA MET A 1 12.58 8.87 -3.71
C MET A 1 11.08 8.64 -3.78
N ARG A 2 10.47 7.86 -2.87
CA ARG A 2 9.01 7.64 -2.83
C ARG A 2 8.40 8.25 -1.57
N VAL A 3 7.21 8.84 -1.71
CA VAL A 3 6.48 9.46 -0.60
C VAL A 3 4.98 9.14 -0.71
N PRO A 4 4.31 8.71 0.37
CA PRO A 4 2.86 8.57 0.38
C PRO A 4 2.18 9.95 0.37
N VAL A 5 1.19 10.14 -0.52
CA VAL A 5 0.44 11.40 -0.58
C VAL A 5 -0.31 11.69 0.72
N SER A 6 -0.82 10.67 1.41
CA SER A 6 -1.47 10.81 2.72
C SER A 6 -0.53 11.37 3.78
N TRP A 7 0.72 10.88 3.82
CA TRP A 7 1.76 11.40 4.71
C TRP A 7 2.15 12.83 4.34
N LEU A 8 2.36 13.13 3.05
CA LEU A 8 2.71 14.49 2.62
C LEU A 8 1.62 15.50 3.02
N LYS A 9 0.35 15.13 2.86
CA LYS A 9 -0.80 15.96 3.23
C LYS A 9 -0.88 16.25 4.74
N SER A 10 -0.42 15.35 5.61
CA SER A 10 -0.40 15.63 7.05
C SER A 10 0.61 16.72 7.43
N HIS A 11 1.61 16.99 6.59
CA HIS A 11 2.60 18.06 6.79
C HIS A 11 2.26 19.37 6.09
N VAL A 12 1.21 19.40 5.26
CA VAL A 12 0.76 20.59 4.54
C VAL A 12 -0.73 20.83 4.80
N PRO A 13 -1.08 21.47 5.93
CA PRO A 13 -2.48 21.74 6.29
C PRO A 13 -3.21 22.49 5.18
N GLY A 14 -4.41 22.03 4.83
CA GLY A 14 -5.25 22.64 3.79
C GLY A 14 -4.94 22.23 2.35
N LEU A 15 -4.01 21.30 2.12
CA LEU A 15 -3.71 20.81 0.77
C LEU A 15 -4.85 19.92 0.21
N THR A 16 -5.66 20.50 -0.66
CA THR A 16 -6.78 19.83 -1.34
C THR A 16 -6.41 19.20 -2.69
N ALA A 17 -5.20 19.46 -3.19
CA ALA A 17 -4.73 18.99 -4.49
C ALA A 17 -4.76 17.45 -4.62
N SER A 18 -5.04 17.00 -5.83
CA SER A 18 -4.92 15.60 -6.29
C SER A 18 -3.45 15.18 -6.41
N ALA A 19 -3.20 13.86 -6.50
CA ALA A 19 -1.85 13.34 -6.68
C ALA A 19 -1.18 13.88 -7.97
N THR A 20 -1.95 14.07 -9.04
CA THR A 20 -1.46 14.60 -10.32
C THR A 20 -1.07 16.08 -10.18
N GLU A 21 -1.89 16.90 -9.54
CA GLU A 21 -1.58 18.32 -9.32
C GLU A 21 -0.35 18.50 -8.43
N ILE A 22 -0.21 17.67 -7.39
CA ILE A 22 0.98 17.63 -6.53
C ILE A 22 2.21 17.27 -7.37
N ALA A 23 2.13 16.25 -8.24
CA ALA A 23 3.23 15.86 -9.10
C ALA A 23 3.66 17.00 -10.04
N THR A 24 2.70 17.69 -10.67
CA THR A 24 3.00 18.87 -11.50
C THR A 24 3.69 19.99 -10.70
N ALA A 25 3.25 20.25 -9.47
CA ALA A 25 3.85 21.25 -8.61
C ALA A 25 5.29 20.89 -8.20
N LEU A 26 5.55 19.61 -7.90
CA LEU A 26 6.89 19.11 -7.57
C LEU A 26 7.85 19.27 -8.76
N VAL A 27 7.42 18.90 -9.97
CA VAL A 27 8.22 19.09 -11.20
C VAL A 27 8.54 20.56 -11.42
N ARG A 28 7.56 21.45 -11.22
CA ARG A 28 7.79 22.91 -11.29
C ARG A 28 8.78 23.43 -10.24
N ALA A 29 8.90 22.75 -9.11
CA ALA A 29 9.87 23.06 -8.05
C ALA A 29 11.26 22.44 -8.31
N GLY A 30 11.48 21.78 -9.45
CA GLY A 30 12.73 21.11 -9.80
C GLY A 30 12.87 19.69 -9.25
N LEU A 31 11.78 19.12 -8.73
CA LEU A 31 11.73 17.74 -8.23
C LEU A 31 11.07 16.86 -9.28
N GLU A 32 11.86 16.07 -10.00
CA GLU A 32 11.34 15.13 -11.00
C GLU A 32 10.42 14.08 -10.36
N VAL A 33 9.28 13.84 -11.02
CA VAL A 33 8.32 12.81 -10.62
C VAL A 33 8.27 11.74 -11.70
N GLU A 34 8.89 10.59 -11.42
CA GLU A 34 8.98 9.47 -12.37
C GLU A 34 7.64 8.77 -12.54
N GLN A 35 6.91 8.52 -11.45
CA GLN A 35 5.70 7.70 -11.45
C GLN A 35 4.73 8.07 -10.33
N ILE A 36 3.44 7.79 -10.56
CA ILE A 36 2.37 7.85 -9.55
C ILE A 36 1.77 6.45 -9.41
N HIS A 37 1.87 5.88 -8.21
CA HIS A 37 1.29 4.58 -7.89
C HIS A 37 -0.05 4.76 -7.16
N ARG A 38 -1.08 4.06 -7.61
CA ARG A 38 -2.36 3.91 -6.91
C ARG A 38 -2.42 2.53 -6.31
N TYR A 39 -2.76 2.42 -5.03
CA TYR A 39 -2.74 1.17 -4.29
C TYR A 39 -4.16 0.82 -3.85
N GLY A 40 -4.63 -0.37 -4.22
CA GLY A 40 -5.90 -0.93 -3.74
C GLY A 40 -7.16 -0.47 -4.47
N ASP A 41 -7.05 0.37 -5.50
CA ASP A 41 -8.21 0.84 -6.30
C ASP A 41 -8.98 -0.29 -6.99
N ASP A 42 -8.31 -1.42 -7.24
CA ASP A 42 -8.82 -2.60 -7.93
C ASP A 42 -9.13 -3.78 -6.98
N VAL A 43 -8.99 -3.59 -5.68
CA VAL A 43 -9.12 -4.66 -4.67
C VAL A 43 -10.37 -4.43 -3.82
N THR A 44 -11.20 -5.47 -3.68
CA THR A 44 -12.42 -5.44 -2.86
C THR A 44 -12.52 -6.68 -1.98
N GLY A 45 -13.25 -6.60 -0.87
CA GLY A 45 -13.52 -7.73 0.02
C GLY A 45 -12.32 -8.19 0.86
N VAL A 46 -11.28 -7.37 1.02
CA VAL A 46 -10.11 -7.69 1.86
C VAL A 46 -10.37 -7.23 3.29
N VAL A 47 -10.16 -8.14 4.24
CA VAL A 47 -10.29 -7.91 5.68
C VAL A 47 -9.01 -8.33 6.40
N THR A 48 -8.82 -7.79 7.61
CA THR A 48 -7.78 -8.25 8.54
C THR A 48 -8.22 -9.54 9.20
N GLY A 49 -7.34 -10.54 9.25
CA GLY A 49 -7.59 -11.79 9.97
C GLY A 49 -6.46 -12.14 10.95
N GLU A 50 -6.82 -12.79 12.05
CA GLU A 50 -5.89 -13.32 13.05
C GLU A 50 -5.63 -14.80 12.80
N VAL A 51 -4.35 -15.20 12.77
CA VAL A 51 -3.96 -16.61 12.63
C VAL A 51 -4.04 -17.27 14.00
N LEU A 52 -4.94 -18.25 14.14
CA LEU A 52 -5.17 -18.96 15.40
C LEU A 52 -4.16 -20.09 15.62
N ASP A 53 -3.85 -20.84 14.57
CA ASP A 53 -2.85 -21.91 14.57
C ASP A 53 -2.30 -22.18 13.17
N VAL A 54 -1.20 -22.93 13.13
CA VAL A 54 -0.48 -23.29 11.90
C VAL A 54 0.00 -24.74 11.97
N GLU A 55 -0.40 -25.56 11.00
CA GLU A 55 0.12 -26.91 10.77
C GLU A 55 1.10 -26.93 9.58
N LEU A 56 2.22 -27.64 9.71
CA LEU A 56 3.20 -27.81 8.64
C LEU A 56 2.92 -29.10 7.86
N LEU A 57 2.60 -28.96 6.57
CA LEU A 57 2.40 -30.12 5.69
C LEU A 57 3.73 -30.53 5.05
N GLY A 58 4.23 -31.71 5.43
CA GLY A 58 5.56 -32.22 5.01
C GLY A 58 5.59 -32.95 3.67
N GLU A 59 4.46 -33.13 3.00
CA GLU A 59 4.33 -33.90 1.76
C GLU A 59 4.77 -33.13 0.49
N PHE A 60 5.05 -31.82 0.62
CA PHE A 60 5.43 -30.97 -0.50
C PHE A 60 6.90 -30.54 -0.45
N LYS A 61 7.46 -30.25 -1.63
CA LYS A 61 8.83 -29.73 -1.76
C LYS A 61 9.02 -28.35 -1.09
N LYS A 62 7.96 -27.54 -1.04
CA LYS A 62 7.95 -26.27 -0.31
C LYS A 62 7.31 -26.49 1.07
N PRO A 63 7.76 -25.79 2.13
CA PRO A 63 7.09 -25.83 3.41
C PRO A 63 5.70 -25.19 3.29
N ILE A 64 4.64 -26.00 3.33
CA ILE A 64 3.26 -25.52 3.26
C ILE A 64 2.73 -25.33 4.68
N ARG A 65 2.13 -24.17 4.93
CA ARG A 65 1.48 -23.81 6.19
C ARG A 65 -0.03 -23.86 5.98
N TYR A 66 -0.69 -24.79 6.66
CA TYR A 66 -2.15 -24.83 6.76
C TYR A 66 -2.55 -24.00 7.99
N CYS A 67 -3.23 -22.87 7.77
CA CYS A 67 -3.55 -21.89 8.81
C CYS A 67 -5.05 -21.81 9.04
N HIS A 68 -5.49 -21.90 10.29
CA HIS A 68 -6.83 -21.47 10.68
C HIS A 68 -6.81 -19.97 11.00
N VAL A 69 -7.75 -19.22 10.41
CA VAL A 69 -7.80 -17.76 10.51
C VAL A 69 -9.18 -17.31 10.97
N SER A 70 -9.21 -16.44 11.97
CA SER A 70 -10.41 -15.69 12.35
C SER A 70 -10.46 -14.41 11.51
N VAL A 71 -11.53 -14.22 10.72
CA VAL A 71 -11.75 -13.07 9.83
C VAL A 71 -12.96 -12.25 10.23
#